data_AF-A0A6G8DHL2-F1
#
_entry.id   AF-A0A6G8DHL2-F1
#
_cell.length_a   1.000
_cell.length_b   1.000
_cell.length_c   1.000
_cell.angle_alpha   90.00
_cell.angle_beta   90.00
_cell.angle_gamma   90.00
#
_symmetry.space_group_name_H-M   'P 1'
#
loop_
_entity.id
_entity.type
_entity.pdbx_description
1 polymer ?
#
loop_
_entity_poly.entity_id
_entity_poly.type
_entity_poly.pdbx_seq_one_letter_code
_entity_poly.pdbx_strand_id
1 'polypeptide(L)' 'MKPTYVLMAIAATALAACSNQQLYDGIQQNRIQHCERYPDSQYAQCVAQYQKDYREYERERQELLNESGN' A
#
# COMPACT_ATOMS: atom_id res chain seq x y z
N MET A 1 3.51 11.07 -36.53
CA MET A 1 3.81 11.15 -35.07
C MET A 1 5.18 10.54 -34.84
N LYS A 2 6.13 11.26 -34.22
CA LYS A 2 7.49 10.74 -34.00
C LYS A 2 7.45 9.57 -32.98
N PRO A 3 8.22 8.50 -33.18
CA PRO A 3 8.21 7.31 -32.29
C PRO A 3 8.53 7.65 -30.84
N THR A 4 9.27 8.73 -30.61
CA THR A 4 9.59 9.28 -29.28
C THR A 4 8.33 9.67 -28.48
N TYR A 5 7.29 10.19 -29.13
CA TYR A 5 6.04 10.55 -28.46
C TYR A 5 5.22 9.33 -28.08
N VAL A 6 5.30 8.25 -28.87
CA VAL A 6 4.64 6.97 -28.56
C VAL A 6 5.29 6.33 -27.33
N LEU A 7 6.61 6.35 -27.24
CA LEU A 7 7.35 5.88 -26.05
C LEU A 7 7.03 6.69 -24.79
N MET A 8 6.94 8.02 -24.90
CA MET A 8 6.51 8.89 -23.78
C MET A 8 5.07 8.59 -23.34
N ALA A 9 4.15 8.37 -24.28
CA ALA A 9 2.76 8.05 -23.96
C ALA A 9 2.63 6.70 -23.23
N ILE A 10 3.38 5.69 -23.67
CA ILE A 10 3.39 4.37 -23.02
C ILE A 10 3.94 4.47 -21.60
N ALA A 11 5.06 5.18 -21.40
CA ALA A 11 5.66 5.36 -20.09
C ALA A 11 4.72 6.08 -19.10
N ALA A 12 3.92 7.05 -19.57
CA ALA A 12 2.96 7.75 -18.73
C ALA A 12 1.83 6.83 -18.23
N THR A 13 1.36 5.89 -19.05
CA THR A 13 0.30 4.95 -18.66
C THR A 13 0.77 3.86 -17.69
N ALA A 14 2.06 3.53 -17.69
CA ALA A 14 2.63 2.52 -16.80
C ALA A 14 2.58 2.93 -15.32
N LEU A 15 2.61 4.23 -15.02
CA LEU A 15 2.51 4.74 -13.64
C LEU A 15 1.12 4.59 -13.03
N ALA A 16 0.07 4.50 -13.87
CA ALA A 16 -1.29 4.28 -13.42
C ALA A 16 -1.62 2.79 -13.16
N ALA A 17 -0.69 1.88 -13.46
CA ALA A 17 -0.90 0.43 -13.32
C ALA A 17 -0.67 -0.08 -11.89
N CYS A 18 -0.06 0.70 -10.99
CA CYS A 18 0.09 0.33 -9.59
C CYS A 18 -1.28 0.39 -8.90
N SER A 19 -1.79 -0.74 -8.41
CA SER A 19 -3.02 -0.76 -7.63
C SER A 19 -2.75 -0.30 -6.18
N ASN A 20 -3.75 0.32 -5.56
CA ASN A 20 -3.67 0.72 -4.14
C ASN A 20 -3.44 -0.50 -3.23
N GLN A 21 -4.00 -1.66 -3.58
CA GLN A 21 -3.75 -2.91 -2.88
C GLN A 21 -2.28 -3.33 -2.96
N GLN A 22 -1.67 -3.28 -4.15
CA GLN A 22 -0.28 -3.68 -4.32
C GLN A 22 0.68 -2.76 -3.54
N LEU A 23 0.38 -1.45 -3.51
CA LEU A 23 1.11 -0.50 -2.68
C LEU A 23 0.93 -0.80 -1.18
N TYR A 24 -0.30 -1.07 -0.75
CA TYR A 24 -0.63 -1.43 0.63
C TYR A 24 0.14 -2.68 1.07
N ASP A 25 0.07 -3.75 0.29
CA ASP A 25 0.72 -5.02 0.57
C ASP A 25 2.23 -4.85 0.71
N GLY A 26 2.85 -4.06 -0.18
CA GLY A 26 4.28 -3.74 -0.10
C GLY A 26 4.66 -3.01 1.20
N ILE A 27 3.86 -2.02 1.61
CA ILE A 27 4.06 -1.31 2.88
C ILE A 27 3.87 -2.25 4.07
N GLN A 28 2.83 -3.09 4.04
CA GLN A 28 2.51 -4.01 5.12
C GLN A 28 3.62 -5.05 5.31
N GLN A 29 4.11 -5.62 4.21
CA GLN A 29 5.25 -6.55 4.23
C GLN A 29 6.49 -5.88 4.80
N ASN A 30 6.80 -4.64 4.41
CA ASN A 30 7.93 -3.92 4.96
C ASN A 30 7.81 -3.70 6.49
N ARG A 31 6.61 -3.39 6.99
CA ARG A 31 6.35 -3.27 8.44
C ARG A 31 6.55 -4.59 9.18
N ILE A 32 6.11 -5.70 8.59
CA ILE A 32 6.30 -7.04 9.16
C ILE A 32 7.78 -7.42 9.16
N GLN A 33 8.53 -7.13 8.09
CA GLN A 33 9.98 -7.33 8.04
C GLN A 33 10.69 -6.52 9.13
N HIS A 34 10.24 -5.30 9.40
CA HIS A 34 10.78 -4.51 10.50
C HIS A 34 10.56 -5.15 11.87
N CYS A 35 9.58 -6.05 12.01
CA CYS A 35 9.39 -6.81 13.25
C CYS A 35 10.51 -7.83 13.51
N GLU A 36 11.25 -8.27 12.50
CA GLU A 36 12.35 -9.25 12.64
C GLU A 36 13.49 -8.76 13.54
N ARG A 37 13.57 -7.45 13.80
CA ARG A 37 14.54 -6.87 14.73
C ARG A 37 14.23 -7.12 16.20
N TYR A 38 13.02 -7.59 16.52
CA TYR A 38 12.58 -7.81 17.90
C TYR A 38 12.75 -9.28 18.32
N PRO A 39 12.98 -9.54 19.62
CA PRO A 39 12.95 -10.90 20.16
C PRO A 39 11.57 -11.56 19.99
N ASP A 40 11.52 -12.90 19.97
CA ASP A 40 10.30 -13.69 19.73
C ASP A 40 9.07 -13.26 20.56
N SER A 41 9.29 -12.91 21.83
CA SER A 41 8.21 -12.47 22.73
C SER A 41 7.54 -11.15 22.30
N GLN A 42 8.28 -10.29 21.60
CA GLN A 42 7.84 -8.99 21.08
C GLN A 42 7.50 -9.06 19.59
N TYR A 43 8.08 -10.00 18.85
CA TYR A 43 7.79 -10.22 17.43
C TYR A 43 6.29 -10.43 17.20
N ALA A 44 5.68 -11.37 17.93
CA ALA A 44 4.25 -11.67 17.77
C ALA A 44 3.36 -10.44 18.03
N GLN A 45 3.71 -9.63 19.04
CA GLN A 45 2.99 -8.40 19.36
C GLN A 45 3.18 -7.31 18.30
N CYS A 46 4.37 -7.22 17.70
CA CYS A 46 4.66 -6.32 16.60
C CYS A 46 3.85 -6.70 15.35
N VAL A 47 3.90 -7.97 14.94
CA VAL A 47 3.18 -8.47 13.76
C VAL A 47 1.68 -8.30 13.91
N ALA A 48 1.12 -8.53 15.10
CA ALA A 48 -0.31 -8.38 15.36
C ALA A 48 -0.87 -6.98 15.03
N GLN A 49 -0.03 -5.93 15.07
CA GLN A 49 -0.44 -4.56 14.72
C GLN A 49 -0.63 -4.35 13.21
N TYR A 50 -0.14 -5.27 12.37
CA TYR A 50 -0.12 -5.15 10.92
C TYR A 50 -0.94 -6.25 10.22
N GLN A 51 -1.92 -6.86 10.90
CA GLN A 51 -2.76 -7.93 10.33
C GLN A 51 -4.08 -7.45 9.71
N LYS A 52 -4.28 -6.14 9.54
CA LYS A 52 -5.48 -5.60 8.90
C LYS A 52 -5.57 -6.03 7.44
N ASP A 53 -6.76 -6.47 6.99
CA ASP A 53 -7.02 -6.80 5.59
C ASP A 53 -7.13 -5.52 4.75
N TYR A 54 -6.70 -5.58 3.49
CA TYR A 54 -6.75 -4.42 2.60
C TYR A 54 -8.17 -3.85 2.44
N ARG A 55 -9.21 -4.69 2.39
CA ARG A 55 -10.59 -4.20 2.24
C ARG A 55 -11.08 -3.46 3.47
N GLU A 56 -10.70 -3.93 4.65
CA GLU A 56 -11.02 -3.26 5.90
C GLU A 56 -10.31 -1.90 6.00
N TYR A 57 -9.01 -1.87 5.66
CA TYR A 57 -8.25 -0.63 5.55
C TYR A 57 -8.89 0.37 4.57
N GLU A 58 -9.25 -0.07 3.37
CA GLU A 58 -9.81 0.82 2.35
C GLU A 58 -11.20 1.35 2.76
N ARG A 59 -12.03 0.52 3.41
CA ARG A 59 -13.32 0.96 3.95
C ARG A 59 -13.15 2.05 5.01
N GLU A 60 -12.31 1.83 6.02
CA GLU A 60 -12.03 2.82 7.07
C GLU A 60 -11.44 4.11 6.48
N ARG A 61 -10.54 3.98 5.50
CA ARG A 61 -9.96 5.13 4.80
C ARG A 61 -11.06 5.96 4.11
N GLN A 62 -12.01 5.32 3.45
CA GLN A 62 -13.13 6.00 2.81
C GLN A 62 -14.07 6.65 3.83
N GLU A 63 -14.36 5.98 4.95
CA GLU A 63 -15.14 6.55 6.04
C GLU A 63 -14.51 7.85 6.56
N LEU A 64 -13.20 7.84 6.85
CA LEU A 64 -12.48 9.04 7.29
C LEU A 64 -12.48 10.17 6.26
N LEU A 65 -12.34 9.84 4.97
CA LEU A 65 -12.37 10.83 3.89
C LEU A 65 -13.77 11.45 3.73
N ASN A 66 -14.83 10.68 4.01
CA ASN A 66 -16.20 11.16 3.95
C ASN A 66 -16.57 11.99 5.20
N GLU A 67 -16.05 11.64 6.37
CA GLU A 67 -16.25 12.38 7.62
C GLU A 67 -15.48 13.71 7.65
N SER A 68 -14.29 13.76 7.06
CA SER A 68 -13.46 14.97 6.98
C SER A 68 -13.87 15.96 5.89
N GLY A 69 -14.79 15.55 5.00
CA GLY A 69 -15.35 16.38 3.94
C GLY A 69 -16.70 17.04 4.26
N ASN A 70 -17.19 16.90 5.50
CA ASN A 70 -18.44 17.46 6.01
C ASN A 70 -18.19 18.42 7.19
#